data_AF-A0A2U1FDC4-F1
#
_entry.id   AF-A0A2U1FDC4-F1
#
_cell.length_a   1.000
_cell.length_b   1.000
_cell.length_c   1.000
_cell.angle_alpha   90.00
_cell.angle_beta   90.00
_cell.angle_gamma   90.00
#
_symmetry.space_group_name_H-M   'P 1'
#
loop_
_entity.id
_entity.type
_entity.pdbx_description
1 polymer ?
#
loop_
_entity_poly.entity_id
_entity_poly.type
_entity_poly.pdbx_seq_one_letter_code
_entity_poly.pdbx_strand_id
1 'polypeptide(L)'
;MAKNTAKKNRELVFAEESSEQPIVSNKKGRRVDYTKPDPKSGKLRPYGGTGEGNPSHANVPLEDRCTANRAKDGQRCTKLKIRGAEVCGTHGGRAPQVMRKAMARLQNSTDRLVQALLEIALDPERPDAVRLVALRDALDRAGVKSADKVDIMHSAKPYEALATKIMRAPSERVDEEYTARAVDMDDERY
;
A
#
# COMPACT_ATOMS: atom_id res chain seq x y z
N MET A 1 -46.88 43.89 -21.53
CA MET A 1 -47.48 44.14 -20.20
C MET A 1 -47.64 42.80 -19.49
N ALA A 2 -46.92 42.63 -18.39
CA ALA A 2 -46.68 41.37 -17.69
C ALA A 2 -47.90 40.91 -16.87
N LYS A 3 -48.20 39.61 -16.91
CA LYS A 3 -49.13 38.95 -15.99
C LYS A 3 -48.35 38.14 -14.96
N ASN A 4 -48.66 38.44 -13.72
CA ASN A 4 -48.17 37.91 -12.46
C ASN A 4 -48.45 36.40 -12.33
N THR A 5 -47.44 35.60 -11.97
CA THR A 5 -47.68 34.32 -11.28
C THR A 5 -46.56 34.06 -10.27
N ALA A 6 -46.89 34.27 -9.00
CA ALA A 6 -46.13 33.84 -7.84
C ALA A 6 -45.95 32.31 -7.87
N LYS A 7 -44.73 31.87 -8.20
CA LYS A 7 -44.37 30.45 -8.18
C LYS A 7 -43.83 30.13 -6.78
N LYS A 8 -44.66 29.46 -5.99
CA LYS A 8 -44.36 28.88 -4.67
C LYS A 8 -42.93 28.32 -4.63
N ASN A 9 -42.14 28.82 -3.67
CA ASN A 9 -40.97 28.14 -3.14
C ASN A 9 -41.45 26.82 -2.54
N ARG A 10 -41.33 25.74 -3.33
CA ARG A 10 -41.47 24.38 -2.85
C ARG A 10 -40.13 24.05 -2.20
N GLU A 11 -40.08 24.24 -0.88
CA GLU A 11 -39.06 23.68 -0.01
C GLU A 11 -38.82 22.22 -0.42
N LEU A 12 -37.62 21.96 -0.96
CA LEU A 12 -37.10 20.61 -1.03
C LEU A 12 -36.72 20.25 0.40
N VAL A 13 -37.72 19.80 1.15
CA VAL A 13 -37.50 18.96 2.32
C VAL A 13 -36.77 17.74 1.78
N PHE A 14 -35.45 17.72 1.93
CA PHE A 14 -34.67 16.51 1.75
C PHE A 14 -35.20 15.55 2.80
N ALA A 15 -36.05 14.61 2.35
CA ALA A 15 -36.42 13.47 3.14
C ALA A 15 -35.12 12.84 3.63
N GLU A 16 -34.96 12.81 4.94
CA GLU A 16 -34.04 11.93 5.64
C GLU A 16 -34.49 10.50 5.34
N GLU A 17 -34.21 10.04 4.12
CA GLU A 17 -34.40 8.66 3.71
C GLU A 17 -33.24 7.89 4.35
N SER A 18 -33.49 7.52 5.60
CA SER A 18 -32.66 6.66 6.42
C SER A 18 -32.15 5.51 5.56
N SER A 19 -30.84 5.45 5.41
CA SER A 19 -30.11 4.43 4.67
C SER A 19 -30.28 3.07 5.34
N GLU A 20 -31.40 2.40 5.06
CA GLU A 20 -31.57 0.97 5.33
C GLU A 20 -30.69 0.19 4.35
N GLN A 21 -29.39 0.20 4.64
CA GLN A 21 -28.36 -0.57 3.94
C GLN A 21 -28.66 -2.08 4.07
N PRO A 22 -28.27 -2.89 3.08
CA PRO A 22 -28.69 -4.28 3.01
C PRO A 22 -28.10 -5.16 4.11
N ILE A 23 -28.97 -5.54 5.04
CA ILE A 23 -28.64 -6.36 6.20
C ILE A 23 -28.68 -7.84 5.80
N VAL A 24 -27.58 -8.38 5.30
CA VAL A 24 -27.54 -9.79 4.85
C VAL A 24 -27.24 -10.73 6.02
N SER A 25 -28.09 -11.73 6.22
CA SER A 25 -27.91 -12.76 7.25
C SER A 25 -26.76 -13.72 6.91
N ASN A 26 -25.87 -13.99 7.87
CA ASN A 26 -24.83 -15.03 7.73
C ASN A 26 -25.44 -16.44 7.80
N LYS A 27 -24.60 -17.49 7.61
CA LYS A 27 -25.02 -18.91 7.70
C LYS A 27 -25.65 -19.32 9.06
N LYS A 28 -25.47 -18.52 10.11
CA LYS A 28 -26.06 -18.72 11.45
C LYS A 28 -27.34 -17.89 11.65
N GLY A 29 -27.94 -17.35 10.59
CA GLY A 29 -29.15 -16.53 10.64
C GLY A 29 -28.97 -15.14 11.25
N ARG A 30 -27.73 -14.75 11.60
CA ARG A 30 -27.44 -13.46 12.23
C ARG A 30 -27.34 -12.38 11.17
N ARG A 31 -28.10 -11.29 11.31
CA ARG A 31 -27.97 -10.07 10.50
C ARG A 31 -26.56 -9.51 10.62
N VAL A 32 -25.82 -9.42 9.51
CA VAL A 32 -24.47 -8.82 9.52
C VAL A 32 -24.36 -7.75 8.45
N ASP A 33 -23.92 -6.57 8.88
CA ASP A 33 -23.58 -5.47 8.00
C ASP A 33 -22.14 -5.65 7.50
N TYR A 34 -21.99 -5.96 6.21
CA TYR A 34 -20.69 -6.21 5.57
C TYR A 34 -19.93 -4.93 5.21
N THR A 35 -20.58 -3.77 5.35
CA THR A 35 -19.94 -2.47 5.16
C THR A 35 -19.14 -2.08 6.40
N LYS A 36 -19.50 -2.64 7.57
CA LYS A 36 -18.83 -2.40 8.85
C LYS A 36 -17.73 -3.42 9.13
N PRO A 37 -16.63 -3.01 9.80
CA PRO A 37 -15.62 -3.94 10.28
C PRO A 37 -16.22 -4.90 11.32
N ASP A 38 -15.69 -6.11 11.37
CA ASP A 38 -16.08 -7.11 12.35
C ASP A 38 -15.84 -6.55 13.78
N PRO A 39 -16.85 -6.54 14.67
CA PRO A 39 -16.72 -5.91 15.99
C PRO A 39 -15.70 -6.61 16.89
N LYS A 40 -15.35 -7.88 16.61
CA LYS A 40 -14.34 -8.64 17.36
C LYS A 40 -12.92 -8.40 16.89
N SER A 41 -12.72 -8.22 15.58
CA SER A 41 -11.38 -8.14 14.99
C SER A 41 -10.98 -6.72 14.59
N GLY A 42 -11.94 -5.78 14.53
CA GLY A 42 -11.77 -4.45 13.96
C GLY A 42 -11.46 -4.46 12.45
N LYS A 43 -11.37 -5.65 11.83
CA LYS A 43 -11.00 -5.81 10.43
C LYS A 43 -12.24 -5.85 9.56
N LEU A 44 -12.12 -5.26 8.39
CA LEU A 44 -13.13 -5.37 7.37
C LEU A 44 -13.26 -6.83 6.91
N ARG A 45 -14.50 -7.34 6.89
CA ARG A 45 -14.79 -8.71 6.46
C ARG A 45 -14.26 -8.96 5.05
N PRO A 46 -13.47 -10.03 4.81
CA PRO A 46 -12.86 -10.27 3.50
C PRO A 46 -13.95 -10.59 2.47
N TYR A 47 -13.85 -9.95 1.31
CA TYR A 47 -14.77 -10.16 0.20
C TYR A 47 -14.44 -11.48 -0.52
N GLY A 48 -15.25 -12.52 -0.30
CA GLY A 48 -15.16 -13.78 -1.06
C GLY A 48 -14.17 -14.82 -0.53
N GLY A 49 -14.03 -14.93 0.80
CA GLY A 49 -13.34 -16.06 1.45
C GLY A 49 -14.28 -17.25 1.72
N THR A 50 -13.73 -18.40 2.11
CA THR A 50 -14.51 -19.57 2.59
C THR A 50 -14.90 -19.46 4.08
N GLY A 51 -14.56 -18.36 4.75
CA GLY A 51 -14.84 -18.16 6.18
C GLY A 51 -16.34 -18.01 6.51
N GLU A 52 -16.71 -18.36 7.75
CA GLU A 52 -18.06 -18.39 8.35
C GLU A 52 -18.88 -17.08 8.26
N GLY A 53 -18.29 -16.04 7.68
CA GLY A 53 -18.88 -14.74 7.52
C GLY A 53 -19.41 -14.43 6.13
N ASN A 54 -19.09 -15.17 5.05
CA ASN A 54 -19.44 -14.73 3.70
C ASN A 54 -20.94 -14.88 3.38
N PRO A 55 -21.58 -13.87 2.76
CA PRO A 55 -22.99 -13.96 2.42
C PRO A 55 -23.14 -15.05 1.35
N SER A 56 -24.10 -15.95 1.55
CA SER A 56 -24.47 -16.92 0.52
C SER A 56 -24.83 -16.15 -0.76
N HIS A 57 -24.31 -16.56 -1.92
CA HIS A 57 -24.59 -15.95 -3.22
C HIS A 57 -26.09 -15.80 -3.54
N ALA A 58 -26.96 -16.50 -2.79
CA ALA A 58 -28.41 -16.43 -2.90
C ALA A 58 -29.03 -15.14 -2.32
N ASN A 59 -28.47 -14.55 -1.26
CA ASN A 59 -29.14 -13.50 -0.47
C ASN A 59 -28.43 -12.14 -0.49
N VAL A 60 -27.67 -11.85 -1.55
CA VAL A 60 -27.03 -10.53 -1.71
C VAL A 60 -27.94 -9.63 -2.54
N PRO A 61 -28.16 -8.36 -2.17
CA PRO A 61 -28.96 -7.42 -2.97
C PRO A 61 -28.45 -7.31 -4.40
N LEU A 62 -29.35 -6.99 -5.33
CA LEU A 62 -29.01 -6.85 -6.75
C LEU A 62 -27.93 -5.79 -7.03
N GLU A 63 -27.91 -4.73 -6.24
CA GLU A 63 -26.96 -3.61 -6.33
C GLU A 63 -25.50 -4.04 -6.06
N ASP A 64 -25.31 -4.99 -5.15
CA ASP A 64 -23.98 -5.50 -4.80
C ASP A 64 -23.52 -6.65 -5.72
N ARG A 65 -24.41 -7.15 -6.57
CA ARG A 65 -24.09 -8.20 -7.53
C ARG A 65 -23.34 -7.65 -8.75
N CYS A 66 -22.44 -8.47 -9.26
CA CYS A 66 -21.69 -8.25 -10.50
C CYS A 66 -22.63 -7.93 -11.67
N THR A 67 -22.40 -6.84 -12.42
CA THR A 67 -23.13 -6.34 -13.63
C THR A 67 -23.16 -7.25 -14.86
N ALA A 68 -22.38 -8.33 -14.85
CA ALA A 68 -22.43 -9.32 -15.93
C ALA A 68 -23.58 -10.33 -15.74
N ASN A 69 -24.02 -10.90 -16.87
CA ASN A 69 -24.95 -12.03 -16.93
C ASN A 69 -24.16 -13.34 -17.06
N ARG A 70 -24.75 -14.45 -16.61
CA ARG A 70 -24.18 -15.79 -16.77
C ARG A 70 -24.31 -16.24 -18.22
N ALA A 71 -23.23 -16.80 -18.78
CA ALA A 71 -23.20 -17.26 -20.16
C ALA A 71 -24.20 -18.41 -20.46
N LYS A 72 -24.47 -19.28 -19.48
CA LYS A 72 -25.32 -20.46 -19.66
C LYS A 72 -26.82 -20.13 -19.67
N ASP A 73 -27.28 -19.30 -18.74
CA ASP A 73 -28.72 -19.08 -18.48
C ASP A 73 -29.20 -17.65 -18.81
N GLY A 74 -28.29 -16.75 -19.20
CA GLY A 74 -28.59 -15.32 -19.42
C GLY A 74 -28.95 -14.52 -18.15
N GLN A 75 -29.14 -15.19 -17.02
CA GLN A 75 -29.50 -14.58 -15.75
C GLN A 75 -28.34 -13.77 -15.13
N ARG A 76 -28.70 -12.78 -14.31
CA ARG A 76 -27.77 -11.94 -13.55
C ARG A 76 -26.76 -12.78 -12.76
N CYS A 77 -25.48 -12.41 -12.77
CA CYS A 77 -24.49 -13.09 -11.96
C CYS A 77 -24.84 -12.96 -10.46
N THR A 78 -24.87 -14.09 -9.74
CA THR A 78 -25.10 -14.13 -8.28
C THR A 78 -23.84 -13.80 -7.48
N LYS A 79 -22.68 -13.69 -8.16
CA LYS A 79 -21.44 -13.27 -7.51
C LYS A 79 -21.46 -11.78 -7.25
N LEU A 80 -20.76 -11.46 -6.18
CA LEU A 80 -20.56 -10.14 -5.64
C LEU A 80 -19.56 -9.33 -6.49
N LYS A 81 -19.84 -8.04 -6.74
CA LYS A 81 -18.96 -7.13 -7.53
C LYS A 81 -17.72 -6.75 -6.73
N ILE A 82 -16.54 -6.68 -7.36
CA ILE A 82 -15.35 -6.24 -6.59
C ILE A 82 -15.55 -4.78 -6.16
N ARG A 83 -15.10 -4.41 -4.95
CA ARG A 83 -15.16 -3.02 -4.48
C ARG A 83 -14.45 -2.09 -5.47
N GLY A 84 -15.12 -1.02 -5.89
CA GLY A 84 -14.62 -0.08 -6.90
C GLY A 84 -14.77 -0.56 -8.36
N ALA A 85 -15.34 -1.74 -8.59
CA ALA A 85 -15.67 -2.28 -9.90
C ALA A 85 -17.15 -2.67 -9.98
N GLU A 86 -17.66 -2.82 -11.21
CA GLU A 86 -19.06 -3.19 -11.46
C GLU A 86 -19.24 -4.71 -11.58
N VAL A 87 -18.16 -5.43 -11.88
CA VAL A 87 -18.16 -6.88 -12.12
C VAL A 87 -17.35 -7.65 -11.08
N CYS A 88 -17.66 -8.94 -10.91
CA CYS A 88 -16.90 -9.85 -10.06
C CYS A 88 -15.56 -10.23 -10.72
N GLY A 89 -14.66 -10.82 -9.93
CA GLY A 89 -13.36 -11.27 -10.43
C GLY A 89 -13.42 -12.23 -11.61
N THR A 90 -14.44 -13.10 -11.70
CA THR A 90 -14.58 -14.05 -12.82
C THR A 90 -15.17 -13.43 -14.09
N HIS A 91 -15.78 -12.26 -14.01
CA HIS A 91 -16.34 -11.54 -15.16
C HIS A 91 -15.48 -10.32 -15.51
N GLY A 92 -14.18 -10.36 -15.17
CA GLY A 92 -13.22 -9.34 -15.57
C GLY A 92 -12.99 -8.21 -14.56
N GLY A 93 -13.53 -8.29 -13.34
CA GLY A 93 -13.26 -7.26 -12.31
C GLY A 93 -11.79 -7.17 -11.90
N ARG A 94 -11.01 -8.23 -12.15
CA ARG A 94 -9.56 -8.28 -11.95
C ARG A 94 -8.75 -8.07 -13.24
N ALA A 95 -9.41 -7.70 -14.33
CA ALA A 95 -8.71 -7.50 -15.59
C ALA A 95 -7.74 -6.30 -15.49
N PRO A 96 -6.55 -6.36 -16.11
CA PRO A 96 -5.54 -5.31 -15.99
C PRO A 96 -6.05 -3.92 -16.40
N GLN A 97 -6.94 -3.83 -17.39
CA GLN A 97 -7.56 -2.57 -17.82
C GLN A 97 -8.52 -1.99 -16.76
N VAL A 98 -9.24 -2.84 -16.02
CA VAL A 98 -10.14 -2.40 -14.94
C VAL A 98 -9.32 -1.89 -13.76
N MET A 99 -8.26 -2.61 -13.40
CA MET A 99 -7.33 -2.18 -12.34
C MET A 99 -6.65 -0.85 -12.69
N ARG A 100 -6.13 -0.69 -13.92
CA ARG A 100 -5.54 0.57 -14.39
C ARG A 100 -6.54 1.74 -14.33
N LYS A 101 -7.79 1.52 -14.76
CA LYS A 101 -8.84 2.55 -14.67
C LYS A 101 -9.19 2.89 -13.23
N ALA A 102 -9.23 1.91 -12.33
CA ALA A 102 -9.42 2.14 -10.91
C ALA A 102 -8.26 2.96 -10.31
N MET A 103 -7.02 2.64 -10.69
CA MET A 103 -5.84 3.40 -10.27
C MET A 103 -5.87 4.84 -10.78
N ALA A 104 -6.28 5.06 -12.03
CA ALA A 104 -6.43 6.41 -12.59
C ALA A 104 -7.45 7.25 -11.80
N ARG A 105 -8.55 6.64 -11.31
CA ARG A 105 -9.52 7.34 -10.44
C ARG A 105 -8.90 7.74 -9.11
N LEU A 106 -8.08 6.87 -8.51
CA LEU A 106 -7.35 7.18 -7.28
C LEU A 106 -6.36 8.33 -7.50
N GLN A 107 -5.58 8.27 -8.59
CA GLN A 107 -4.64 9.30 -8.98
C GLN A 107 -5.32 10.65 -9.19
N ASN A 108 -6.45 10.69 -9.92
CA ASN A 108 -7.23 11.91 -10.12
C ASN A 108 -7.85 12.45 -8.81
N SER A 109 -8.02 11.60 -7.79
CA SER A 109 -8.51 12.03 -6.48
C SER A 109 -7.41 12.53 -5.54
N THR A 110 -6.14 12.37 -5.90
CA THR A 110 -5.00 12.68 -5.02
C THR A 110 -5.04 14.12 -4.51
N ASP A 111 -5.35 15.09 -5.36
CA ASP A 111 -5.40 16.50 -4.96
C ASP A 111 -6.44 16.75 -3.86
N ARG A 112 -7.62 16.11 -3.98
CA ARG A 112 -8.68 16.19 -2.95
C ARG A 112 -8.26 15.51 -1.65
N LEU A 113 -7.50 14.42 -1.73
CA LEU A 113 -6.99 13.72 -0.55
C LEU A 113 -5.90 14.55 0.16
N VAL A 114 -5.03 15.22 -0.59
CA VAL A 114 -4.02 16.13 -0.05
C VAL A 114 -4.70 17.33 0.62
N GLN A 115 -5.73 17.91 0.02
CA GLN A 115 -6.49 18.99 0.64
C GLN A 115 -7.13 18.54 1.97
N ALA A 116 -7.81 17.40 1.98
CA ALA A 116 -8.42 16.87 3.21
C ALA A 116 -7.37 16.58 4.31
N LEU A 117 -6.17 16.13 3.92
CA LEU A 117 -5.06 15.94 4.85
C LEU A 117 -4.60 17.27 5.48
N LEU A 118 -4.47 18.33 4.68
CA LEU A 118 -4.10 19.65 5.15
C LEU A 118 -5.16 20.25 6.08
N GLU A 119 -6.44 20.04 5.78
CA GLU A 119 -7.55 20.44 6.66
C GLU A 119 -7.46 19.72 8.02
N ILE A 120 -7.13 18.43 8.05
CA ILE A 120 -6.91 17.68 9.29
C ILE A 120 -5.70 18.20 10.07
N ALA A 121 -4.62 18.55 9.36
CA ALA A 121 -3.38 19.02 9.97
C ALA A 121 -3.55 20.40 10.64
N LEU A 122 -4.32 21.30 10.02
CA LEU A 122 -4.47 22.69 10.45
C LEU A 122 -5.64 22.94 11.42
N ASP A 123 -6.59 22.01 11.51
CA ASP A 123 -7.75 22.13 12.40
C ASP A 123 -7.34 22.06 13.89
N PRO A 124 -7.60 23.11 14.69
CA PRO A 124 -7.26 23.13 16.11
C PRO A 124 -8.21 22.30 16.98
N GLU A 125 -9.41 21.96 16.50
CA GLU A 125 -10.41 21.21 17.28
C GLU A 125 -10.15 19.70 17.29
N ARG A 126 -9.25 19.22 16.42
CA ARG A 126 -8.93 17.79 16.33
C ARG A 126 -7.94 17.35 17.42
N PRO A 127 -7.98 16.06 17.82
CA PRO A 127 -7.01 15.53 18.78
C PRO A 127 -5.56 15.70 18.29
N ASP A 128 -4.69 16.21 19.16
CA ASP A 128 -3.29 16.51 18.83
C ASP A 128 -2.54 15.31 18.23
N ALA A 129 -2.82 14.09 18.70
CA ALA A 129 -2.23 12.88 18.16
C ALA A 129 -2.54 12.69 16.66
N VAL A 130 -3.77 12.96 16.23
CA VAL A 130 -4.19 12.85 14.83
C VAL A 130 -3.57 13.97 14.00
N ARG A 131 -3.54 15.20 14.54
CA ARG A 131 -2.93 16.37 13.89
C ARG A 131 -1.44 16.16 13.64
N LEU A 132 -0.69 15.69 14.65
CA LEU A 132 0.74 15.42 14.53
C LEU A 132 1.06 14.37 13.47
N VAL A 133 0.24 13.32 13.34
CA VAL A 133 0.40 12.31 12.29
C VAL A 133 0.16 12.92 10.92
N ALA A 134 -0.89 13.72 10.75
CA ALA A 134 -1.19 14.40 9.50
C ALA A 134 -0.08 15.39 9.09
N LEU A 135 0.46 16.14 10.05
CA LEU A 135 1.61 17.04 9.85
C LEU A 135 2.87 16.30 9.39
N ARG A 136 3.22 15.19 10.05
CA ARG A 136 4.36 14.35 9.63
C ARG A 136 4.18 13.81 8.22
N ASP A 137 3.00 13.28 7.92
CA ASP A 137 2.67 12.72 6.62
C ASP A 137 2.66 13.79 5.49
N ALA A 138 2.32 15.05 5.83
CA ALA A 138 2.48 16.18 4.91
C ALA A 138 3.96 16.55 4.68
N LEU A 139 4.77 16.59 5.74
CA LEU A 139 6.21 16.87 5.66
C LEU A 139 6.97 15.80 4.87
N ASP A 140 6.66 14.52 5.10
CA ASP A 140 7.25 13.39 4.37
C ASP A 140 6.99 13.49 2.86
N ARG A 141 5.81 13.98 2.46
CA ARG A 141 5.45 14.23 1.06
C ARG A 141 6.07 15.49 0.48
N ALA A 142 6.29 16.51 1.30
CA ALA A 142 7.07 17.69 0.92
C ALA A 142 8.58 17.37 0.75
N GLY A 143 9.01 16.15 1.10
CA GLY A 143 10.40 15.73 1.04
C GLY A 143 11.23 16.19 2.24
N VAL A 144 10.58 16.69 3.30
CA VAL A 144 11.24 17.10 4.55
C VAL A 144 11.39 15.85 5.43
N LYS A 145 12.40 15.04 5.12
CA LYS A 145 12.74 13.84 5.90
C LYS A 145 13.87 14.14 6.88
N SER A 146 13.82 13.49 8.04
CA SER A 146 14.96 13.42 8.96
C SER A 146 16.15 12.74 8.28
N ALA A 147 17.38 13.17 8.58
CA ALA A 147 18.59 12.66 7.95
C ALA A 147 18.67 11.13 7.97
N ASP A 148 18.87 10.53 6.80
CA ASP A 148 19.01 9.07 6.64
C ASP A 148 20.29 8.59 7.34
N LYS A 149 20.16 7.59 8.23
CA LYS A 149 21.31 6.84 8.74
C LYS A 149 21.74 5.84 7.68
N VAL A 150 22.84 6.15 6.99
CA VAL A 150 23.51 5.21 6.09
C VAL A 150 24.35 4.25 6.93
N ASP A 151 23.88 3.02 7.09
CA ASP A 151 24.67 1.95 7.71
C ASP A 151 25.51 1.26 6.63
N ILE A 152 26.80 1.59 6.56
CA ILE A 152 27.73 0.99 5.60
C ILE A 152 28.26 -0.31 6.23
N MET A 153 27.53 -1.41 6.01
CA MET A 153 28.05 -2.76 6.26
C MET A 153 29.20 -3.06 5.29
N HIS A 154 30.43 -2.93 5.76
CA HIS A 154 31.61 -3.40 5.02
C HIS A 154 31.74 -4.92 5.17
N SER A 155 31.33 -5.67 4.15
CA SER A 155 31.36 -7.15 4.09
C SER A 155 32.76 -7.79 3.97
N ALA A 156 33.82 -7.00 3.90
CA ALA A 156 35.18 -7.46 4.12
C ALA A 156 35.95 -6.24 4.58
N LYS A 157 36.61 -6.34 5.74
CA LYS A 157 37.35 -5.18 6.23
C LYS A 157 38.53 -4.96 5.27
N PRO A 158 38.89 -3.73 4.88
CA PRO A 158 39.91 -3.48 3.86
C PRO A 158 41.26 -4.14 4.19
N TYR A 159 41.52 -4.40 5.48
CA TYR A 159 42.69 -5.15 5.92
C TYR A 159 42.69 -6.65 5.52
N GLU A 160 41.53 -7.28 5.30
CA GLU A 160 41.44 -8.69 4.87
C GLU A 160 41.81 -8.85 3.38
N ALA A 161 41.49 -7.84 2.57
CA ALA A 161 41.96 -7.75 1.18
C ALA A 161 43.49 -7.53 1.11
N LEU A 162 44.06 -6.75 2.03
CA LEU A 162 45.51 -6.61 2.16
C LEU A 162 46.16 -7.92 2.63
N ALA A 163 45.58 -8.60 3.63
CA ALA A 163 46.10 -9.86 4.15
C ALA A 163 46.13 -10.96 3.07
N THR A 164 45.06 -11.10 2.28
CA THR A 164 45.01 -12.05 1.17
C THR A 164 46.00 -11.71 0.06
N LYS A 165 46.23 -10.42 -0.22
CA LYS A 165 47.23 -9.97 -1.19
C LYS A 165 48.66 -10.27 -0.73
N ILE A 166 48.95 -10.09 0.56
CA ILE A 166 50.25 -10.42 1.16
C ILE A 166 50.47 -11.94 1.18
N MET A 167 49.48 -12.72 1.58
CA MET A 167 49.58 -14.19 1.60
C MET A 167 49.73 -14.81 0.20
N ARG A 168 49.23 -14.14 -0.85
CA ARG A 168 49.32 -14.63 -2.23
C ARG A 168 50.60 -14.17 -2.95
N ALA A 169 51.42 -13.33 -2.33
CA ALA A 169 52.71 -12.94 -2.91
C ALA A 169 53.71 -14.10 -2.75
N PRO A 170 54.21 -14.71 -3.84
CA PRO A 170 55.35 -15.62 -3.74
C PRO A 170 56.59 -14.84 -3.30
N SER A 171 57.37 -15.38 -2.37
CA SER A 171 58.66 -14.83 -1.94
C SER A 171 59.67 -14.94 -3.08
N GLU A 172 59.65 -13.99 -4.01
CA GLU A 172 60.67 -13.89 -5.05
C GLU A 172 61.89 -13.10 -4.53
N ARG A 173 63.01 -13.83 -4.48
CA ARG A 173 64.42 -13.39 -4.53
C ARG A 173 64.80 -12.15 -3.71
N VAL A 174 65.47 -12.41 -2.58
CA VAL A 174 66.58 -11.54 -2.18
C VAL A 174 67.75 -11.88 -3.10
N ASP A 175 68.18 -10.89 -3.88
CA ASP A 175 69.18 -11.03 -4.92
C ASP A 175 70.58 -11.35 -4.35
N GLU A 176 71.30 -12.15 -5.13
CA GLU A 176 72.60 -12.82 -4.95
C GLU A 176 73.83 -11.91 -4.72
N GLU A 177 73.66 -10.66 -4.30
CA GLU A 177 74.75 -9.65 -4.28
C GLU A 177 75.37 -9.41 -2.88
N TYR A 178 74.76 -9.87 -1.78
CA TYR A 178 75.26 -9.57 -0.42
C TYR A 178 76.27 -10.60 0.13
N THR A 179 76.37 -11.81 -0.41
CA THR A 179 77.34 -12.83 0.07
C THR A 179 78.71 -12.75 -0.59
N ALA A 180 78.89 -11.95 -1.64
CA ALA A 180 80.17 -11.78 -2.33
C ALA A 180 81.10 -10.73 -1.69
N ARG A 181 80.69 -10.09 -0.59
CA ARG A 181 81.46 -9.04 0.09
C ARG A 181 81.86 -9.39 1.53
N ALA A 182 81.70 -10.67 1.90
CA ALA A 182 81.98 -11.18 3.24
C ALA A 182 83.06 -12.30 3.28
N VAL A 183 83.79 -12.52 2.18
CA VAL A 183 84.82 -13.60 2.11
C VAL A 183 86.25 -13.14 1.78
N ASP A 184 86.49 -11.83 1.62
CA ASP A 184 87.83 -11.29 1.29
C ASP A 184 88.34 -10.28 2.35
N MET A 185 88.28 -10.64 3.64
CA MET A 185 88.79 -9.79 4.73
C MET A 185 89.60 -10.52 5.84
N ASP A 186 90.14 -11.70 5.57
CA ASP A 186 91.00 -12.43 6.52
C ASP A 186 92.34 -12.90 5.90
N ASP A 187 93.08 -12.00 5.22
CA ASP A 187 94.42 -12.33 4.70
C ASP A 187 95.48 -11.23 4.88
N GLU A 188 95.48 -10.52 6.02
CA GLU A 188 96.64 -9.70 6.46
C GLU A 188 96.79 -9.69 7.99
N ARG A 189 97.28 -10.80 8.58
CA ARG A 189 98.09 -10.74 9.82
C ARG A 189 98.90 -12.03 10.07
N TYR A 190 100.09 -12.10 9.49
CA TYR A 190 101.27 -12.64 10.16
C TYR A 190 102.54 -11.97 9.62
#